data_AF-A0AAU8DI78-F1
#
_entry.id   AF-A0AAU8DI78-F1
#
_cell.length_a   1.000
_cell.length_b   1.000
_cell.length_c   1.000
_cell.angle_alpha   90.00
_cell.angle_beta   90.00
_cell.angle_gamma   90.00
#
_symmetry.space_group_name_H-M   'P 1'
#
loop_
_entity.id
_entity.type
_entity.pdbx_description
1 polymer ?
#
loop_
_entity_poly.entity_id
_entity_poly.type
_entity_poly.pdbx_seq_one_letter_code
_entity_poly.pdbx_strand_id
1 'polypeptide(L)'
;MRNEDEERQSALARQWAGPYTCDDLRRNGIPLGTVRRGLITEGLVKLGRSAFYPAQLWEGATPWERFRLRSLGFALGSAPVDHLTGWSAAVLQGFPVWGTPPSVVTAIRHHPTASGTNRSRFAHIRTGIVPISNRWDRVRYRLTDPGFTAVDIARHGTPEQALTMIEHALRTGVQPDDLRSLTGQLRTYPGIRQASWALEHSDLRTESTLETLGRLAFLEAGREPPVSNVWIDTPEGAFRLDHLLPESGTVLEADGGLKLRTSEDPHAAMRRQVLRESAIRNHGFDVERYDWPIAAKNRRRIIELADRAARRQHGRPIPTDWTFDPPDRLKPWFATQQRLRAQERAASQHDQTTG
;
A
#
# COMPACT_ATOMS: atom_id res chain seq x y z
N MET A 1 -3.19 20.03 36.69
CA MET A 1 -2.56 18.70 36.83
C MET A 1 -3.23 17.59 36.02
N ARG A 2 -4.46 17.12 36.31
CA ARG A 2 -5.07 15.97 35.57
C ARG A 2 -5.15 16.19 34.05
N ASN A 3 -5.60 17.37 33.63
CA ASN A 3 -5.73 17.72 32.21
C ASN A 3 -4.37 17.89 31.52
N GLU A 4 -3.36 18.40 32.25
CA GLU A 4 -2.02 18.67 31.71
C GLU A 4 -1.23 17.39 31.43
N ASP A 5 -1.33 16.37 32.30
CA ASP A 5 -0.65 15.09 32.07
C ASP A 5 -1.28 14.32 30.90
N GLU A 6 -2.61 14.34 30.77
CA GLU A 6 -3.36 13.73 29.66
C GLU A 6 -3.05 14.45 28.32
N GLU A 7 -2.93 15.78 28.34
CA GLU A 7 -2.53 16.57 27.18
C GLU A 7 -1.07 16.28 26.77
N ARG A 8 -0.15 16.19 27.73
CA ARG A 8 1.26 15.82 27.47
C ARG A 8 1.39 14.40 26.90
N GLN A 9 0.63 13.45 27.41
CA GLN A 9 0.58 12.09 26.85
C GLN A 9 0.01 12.07 25.42
N SER A 10 -0.99 12.90 25.14
CA SER A 10 -1.53 13.06 23.79
C SER A 10 -0.54 13.74 22.84
N ALA A 11 0.20 14.75 23.32
CA ALA A 11 1.28 15.38 22.58
C ALA A 11 2.39 14.37 22.26
N LEU A 12 2.78 13.53 23.22
CA LEU A 12 3.78 12.47 23.02
C LEU A 12 3.31 11.44 21.97
N ALA A 13 2.03 11.04 22.02
CA ALA A 13 1.45 10.14 21.03
C ALA A 13 1.45 10.74 19.61
N ARG A 14 1.18 12.04 19.49
CA ARG A 14 1.24 12.78 18.22
C ARG A 14 2.68 12.93 17.72
N GLN A 15 3.61 13.28 18.61
CA GLN A 15 5.04 13.39 18.30
C GLN A 15 5.59 12.11 17.70
N TRP A 16 5.25 10.96 18.28
CA TRP A 16 5.69 9.65 17.77
C TRP A 16 4.81 9.08 16.66
N ALA A 17 3.72 9.78 16.29
CA ALA A 17 2.65 9.26 15.43
C ALA A 17 2.25 7.81 15.80
N GLY A 18 2.19 7.51 17.11
CA GLY A 18 2.11 6.15 17.62
C GLY A 18 2.25 5.99 19.14
N PRO A 19 2.34 4.74 19.63
CA PRO A 19 2.46 4.47 21.06
C PRO A 19 3.79 4.91 21.66
N TYR A 20 3.74 5.14 22.97
CA TYR A 20 4.89 5.48 23.80
C TYR A 20 5.07 4.46 24.91
N THR A 21 6.29 4.41 25.44
CA THR A 21 6.72 3.50 26.50
C THR A 21 6.88 4.22 27.84
N CYS A 22 7.06 3.46 28.92
CA CYS A 22 7.45 4.05 30.20
C CYS A 22 8.78 4.82 30.12
N ASP A 23 9.69 4.42 29.24
CA ASP A 23 10.97 5.12 29.08
C ASP A 23 10.78 6.48 28.41
N ASP A 24 9.92 6.55 27.40
CA ASP A 24 9.55 7.81 26.74
C ASP A 24 8.93 8.80 27.73
N LEU A 25 8.06 8.32 28.63
CA LEU A 25 7.49 9.16 29.70
C LEU A 25 8.56 9.71 30.64
N ARG A 26 9.51 8.88 31.09
CA ARG A 26 10.62 9.33 31.95
C ARG A 26 11.46 10.40 31.28
N ARG A 27 11.84 10.20 30.00
CA ARG A 27 12.64 11.15 29.22
C ARG A 27 11.94 12.50 29.04
N ASN A 28 10.61 12.51 29.04
CA ASN A 28 9.78 13.71 28.91
C ASN A 28 9.27 14.26 30.26
N GLY A 29 9.79 13.77 31.39
CA GLY A 29 9.43 14.25 32.73
C GLY A 29 7.99 13.94 33.15
N ILE A 30 7.33 12.97 32.51
CA ILE A 30 5.96 12.56 32.83
C ILE A 30 6.01 11.44 33.89
N PRO A 31 5.39 11.60 35.08
CA PRO A 31 5.46 10.59 36.14
C PRO A 31 4.86 9.25 35.72
N LEU A 32 5.55 8.13 35.99
CA LEU A 32 5.05 6.78 35.65
C LEU A 32 3.71 6.42 36.29
N GLY A 33 3.38 7.02 37.44
CA GLY A 33 2.10 6.84 38.11
C GLY A 33 0.90 7.24 37.24
N THR A 34 1.12 8.12 36.26
CA THR A 34 0.10 8.51 35.26
C THR A 34 -0.33 7.34 34.39
N VAL A 35 0.54 6.36 34.11
CA VAL A 35 0.19 5.15 33.34
C VAL A 35 -0.79 4.29 34.11
N ARG A 36 -0.46 3.94 35.35
CA ARG A 36 -1.34 3.10 36.19
C ARG A 36 -2.70 3.76 36.36
N ARG A 37 -2.70 5.08 36.63
CA ARG A 37 -3.93 5.86 36.76
C ARG A 37 -4.74 5.85 35.47
N GLY A 38 -4.11 6.17 34.34
CA GLY A 38 -4.78 6.19 33.03
C GLY A 38 -5.33 4.84 32.59
N LEU A 39 -4.69 3.73 32.97
CA LEU A 39 -5.23 2.38 32.75
C LEU A 39 -6.45 2.08 33.64
N ILE A 40 -6.45 2.53 34.91
CA ILE A 40 -7.57 2.33 35.84
C ILE A 40 -8.78 3.17 35.41
N THR A 41 -8.55 4.40 34.94
CA THR A 41 -9.60 5.31 34.49
C THR A 41 -9.96 5.12 33.01
N GLU A 42 -9.45 4.07 32.36
CA GLU A 42 -9.65 3.76 30.94
C GLU A 42 -9.26 4.89 29.95
N GLY A 43 -8.46 5.86 30.40
CA GLY A 43 -7.91 6.93 29.56
C GLY A 43 -6.75 6.47 28.67
N LEU A 44 -6.19 5.28 28.93
CA LEU A 44 -5.10 4.68 28.17
C LEU A 44 -5.43 3.24 27.74
N VAL A 45 -4.98 2.89 26.54
CA VAL A 45 -5.02 1.52 26.01
C VAL A 45 -3.61 0.94 26.01
N LYS A 46 -3.47 -0.30 26.50
CA LYS A 46 -2.21 -1.04 26.49
C LYS A 46 -2.06 -1.83 25.17
N LEU A 47 -1.11 -1.42 24.33
CA LEU A 47 -0.90 -1.97 22.99
C LEU A 47 0.25 -2.98 22.88
N GLY A 48 1.04 -3.13 23.94
CA GLY A 48 2.11 -4.12 24.03
C GLY A 48 2.55 -4.34 25.47
N ARG A 49 3.70 -4.99 25.68
CA ARG A 49 4.21 -5.30 27.04
C ARG A 49 4.37 -4.04 27.89
N SER A 50 4.91 -2.99 27.28
CA SER A 50 5.25 -1.71 27.92
C SER A 50 4.92 -0.51 27.04
N ALA A 51 3.92 -0.64 26.16
CA ALA A 51 3.51 0.40 25.21
C ALA A 51 2.06 0.81 25.43
N PHE A 52 1.81 2.11 25.46
CA PHE A 52 0.55 2.73 25.82
C PHE A 52 0.14 3.78 24.79
N TYR A 53 -1.16 4.02 24.68
CA TYR A 53 -1.73 5.00 23.76
C TYR A 53 -3.00 5.63 24.34
N PRO A 54 -3.29 6.92 24.10
CA PRO A 54 -4.52 7.55 24.57
C PRO A 54 -5.79 6.87 24.03
N ALA A 55 -6.75 6.58 24.91
CA ALA A 55 -7.98 5.88 24.55
C ALA A 55 -8.84 6.67 23.55
N GLN A 56 -8.94 7.99 23.73
CA GLN A 56 -9.67 8.86 22.80
C GLN A 56 -9.12 8.80 21.37
N LEU A 57 -7.79 8.82 21.21
CA LEU A 57 -7.15 8.69 19.89
C LEU A 57 -7.33 7.27 19.31
N TRP A 58 -7.34 6.25 20.18
CA TRP A 58 -7.58 4.87 19.79
C TRP A 58 -9.01 4.64 19.29
N GLU A 59 -10.00 5.24 19.94
CA GLU A 59 -11.41 5.13 19.58
C GLU A 59 -11.70 5.72 18.20
N GLY A 60 -11.09 6.88 17.88
CA GLY A 60 -11.20 7.51 16.57
C GLY A 60 -10.43 6.79 15.44
N ALA A 61 -9.57 5.83 15.76
CA ALA A 61 -8.73 5.14 14.78
C ALA A 61 -9.52 4.09 13.97
N THR A 62 -9.25 4.02 12.66
CA THR A 62 -9.80 2.96 11.78
C THR A 62 -9.26 1.58 12.19
N PRO A 63 -9.87 0.46 11.75
CA PRO A 63 -9.35 -0.88 12.06
C PRO A 63 -7.87 -1.07 11.68
N TRP A 64 -7.47 -0.57 10.50
CA TRP A 64 -6.09 -0.66 10.03
C TRP A 64 -5.14 0.28 10.80
N GLU A 65 -5.60 1.48 11.18
CA GLU A 65 -4.86 2.37 12.08
C GLU A 65 -4.62 1.71 13.45
N ARG A 66 -5.65 1.08 14.02
CA ARG A 66 -5.53 0.30 15.27
C ARG A 66 -4.56 -0.87 15.12
N PHE A 67 -4.53 -1.53 13.97
CA PHE A 67 -3.56 -2.60 13.69
C PHE A 67 -2.13 -2.06 13.54
N ARG A 68 -1.95 -0.91 12.90
CA ARG A 68 -0.69 -0.17 12.82
C ARG A 68 -0.16 0.17 14.22
N LEU A 69 -1.01 0.77 15.05
CA LEU A 69 -0.69 1.15 16.43
C LEU A 69 -0.34 -0.07 17.30
N ARG A 70 -1.07 -1.19 17.17
CA ARG A 70 -0.72 -2.45 17.84
C ARG A 70 0.61 -3.02 17.37
N SER A 71 0.91 -2.93 16.07
CA SER A 71 2.18 -3.40 15.51
C SER A 71 3.37 -2.61 16.06
N LEU A 72 3.25 -1.28 16.13
CA LEU A 72 4.23 -0.42 16.82
C LEU A 72 4.33 -0.76 18.31
N GLY A 73 3.19 -0.89 19.00
CA GLY A 73 3.14 -1.16 20.43
C GLY A 73 3.79 -2.49 20.81
N PHE A 74 3.63 -3.52 19.99
CA PHE A 74 4.34 -4.78 20.12
C PHE A 74 5.85 -4.58 19.89
N ALA A 75 6.23 -3.94 18.79
CA ALA A 75 7.64 -3.82 18.39
C ALA A 75 8.49 -3.04 19.41
N LEU A 76 7.93 -2.01 20.03
CA LEU A 76 8.59 -1.23 21.10
C LEU A 76 8.99 -2.08 22.33
N GLY A 77 8.32 -3.21 22.55
CA GLY A 77 8.63 -4.14 23.64
C GLY A 77 9.17 -5.48 23.18
N SER A 78 9.51 -5.62 21.89
CA SER A 78 9.99 -6.86 21.29
C SER A 78 11.50 -7.05 21.47
N ALA A 79 11.97 -8.29 21.38
CA ALA A 79 13.41 -8.56 21.46
C ALA A 79 14.11 -8.04 20.18
N PRO A 80 15.40 -7.66 20.24
CA PRO A 80 16.13 -7.18 19.05
C PRO A 80 16.19 -8.16 17.87
N VAL A 81 15.96 -9.46 18.14
CA VAL A 81 15.93 -10.53 17.13
C VAL A 81 14.56 -10.73 16.46
N ASP A 82 13.53 -9.99 16.92
CA ASP A 82 12.18 -10.05 16.37
C ASP A 82 11.98 -8.89 15.37
N HIS A 83 11.64 -9.21 14.13
CA HIS A 83 11.31 -8.23 13.10
C HIS A 83 9.82 -8.36 12.77
N LEU A 84 9.07 -7.25 12.77
CA LEU A 84 7.70 -7.25 12.23
C LEU A 84 7.73 -7.76 10.78
N THR A 85 6.72 -8.53 10.39
CA THR A 85 6.62 -9.07 9.02
C THR A 85 5.17 -9.19 8.58
N GLY A 86 4.96 -9.59 7.32
CA GLY A 86 3.65 -9.65 6.69
C GLY A 86 2.88 -8.33 6.83
N TRP A 87 1.59 -8.41 7.16
CA TRP A 87 0.73 -7.23 7.32
C TRP A 87 1.22 -6.23 8.38
N SER A 88 1.89 -6.70 9.44
CA SER A 88 2.41 -5.84 10.51
C SER A 88 3.58 -4.96 10.05
N ALA A 89 4.39 -5.44 9.09
CA ALA A 89 5.40 -4.62 8.43
C ALA A 89 4.78 -3.75 7.35
N ALA A 90 3.90 -4.32 6.52
CA ALA A 90 3.27 -3.65 5.39
C ALA A 90 2.53 -2.37 5.79
N VAL A 91 1.73 -2.42 6.87
CA VAL A 91 0.98 -1.24 7.36
C VAL A 91 1.91 -0.11 7.84
N LEU A 92 3.12 -0.42 8.31
CA LEU A 92 4.11 0.58 8.72
C LEU A 92 4.89 1.14 7.54
N GLN A 93 4.97 0.39 6.45
CA GLN A 93 5.67 0.76 5.22
C GLN A 93 4.77 1.46 4.19
N GLY A 94 3.49 1.65 4.50
CA GLY A 94 2.55 2.33 3.60
C GLY A 94 2.04 1.46 2.44
N PHE A 95 2.15 0.14 2.56
CA PHE A 95 1.52 -0.77 1.60
C PHE A 95 0.00 -0.57 1.58
N PRO A 96 -0.65 -0.80 0.43
CA PRO A 96 -2.10 -0.75 0.33
C PRO A 96 -2.72 -1.80 1.26
N VAL A 97 -3.76 -1.39 1.99
CA VAL A 97 -4.48 -2.25 2.92
C VAL A 97 -5.97 -2.26 2.59
N TRP A 98 -6.59 -3.43 2.63
CA TRP A 98 -8.02 -3.59 2.40
C TRP A 98 -8.60 -4.74 3.23
N GLY A 99 -9.93 -4.74 3.38
CA GLY A 99 -10.63 -5.71 4.22
C GLY A 99 -10.31 -5.55 5.70
N THR A 100 -10.43 -6.64 6.44
CA THR A 100 -10.20 -6.68 7.89
C THR A 100 -8.73 -6.99 8.20
N PRO A 101 -8.05 -6.19 9.05
CA PRO A 101 -6.69 -6.50 9.46
C PRO A 101 -6.62 -7.77 10.31
N PRO A 102 -5.45 -8.43 10.40
CA PRO A 102 -5.26 -9.54 11.32
C PRO A 102 -5.60 -9.18 12.78
N SER A 103 -6.08 -10.18 13.52
CA SER A 103 -6.46 -10.01 14.93
C SER A 103 -5.26 -9.77 15.84
N VAL A 104 -4.07 -10.27 15.47
CA VAL A 104 -2.82 -10.14 16.23
C VAL A 104 -1.66 -9.72 15.32
N VAL A 105 -0.65 -9.07 15.92
CA VAL A 105 0.58 -8.67 15.25
C VAL A 105 1.38 -9.90 14.83
N THR A 106 2.05 -9.84 13.68
CA THR A 106 2.97 -10.90 13.23
C THR A 106 4.40 -10.39 13.20
N ALA A 107 5.31 -11.19 13.77
CA ALA A 107 6.74 -10.98 13.68
C ALA A 107 7.45 -12.27 13.29
N ILE A 108 8.67 -12.14 12.81
CA ILE A 108 9.58 -13.25 12.52
C ILE A 108 10.83 -13.11 13.37
N ARG A 109 11.16 -14.20 14.04
CA ARG A 109 12.38 -14.38 14.81
C ARG A 109 13.38 -15.16 13.98
N HIS A 110 14.54 -14.56 13.75
CA HIS A 110 15.57 -15.12 12.86
C HIS A 110 16.66 -15.93 13.57
N HIS A 111 16.63 -16.02 14.90
CA HIS A 111 17.45 -16.93 15.70
C HIS A 111 16.62 -17.63 16.79
N PRO A 112 16.77 -18.95 17.01
CA PRO A 112 16.15 -19.60 18.16
C PRO A 112 16.58 -18.92 19.46
N THR A 113 15.63 -18.68 20.36
CA THR A 113 15.91 -18.14 21.70
C THR A 113 15.58 -19.19 22.75
N ALA A 114 16.41 -19.30 23.78
CA ALA A 114 16.19 -20.23 24.90
C ALA A 114 14.93 -19.91 25.74
N SER A 115 14.37 -18.71 25.57
CA SER A 115 13.18 -18.23 26.28
C SER A 115 12.33 -17.31 25.40
N GLY A 116 11.06 -17.13 25.78
CA GLY A 116 10.12 -16.22 25.13
C GLY A 116 8.92 -16.94 24.51
N THR A 117 7.74 -16.32 24.61
CA THR A 117 6.51 -16.91 24.08
C THR A 117 6.32 -16.55 22.61
N ASN A 118 6.15 -17.56 21.76
CA ASN A 118 5.88 -17.34 20.33
C ASN A 118 4.42 -16.93 20.06
N ARG A 119 3.54 -17.04 21.05
CA ARG A 119 2.12 -16.65 20.95
C ARG A 119 1.70 -15.90 22.20
N SER A 120 1.08 -14.76 22.03
CA SER A 120 0.45 -14.00 23.11
C SER A 120 -0.85 -13.37 22.61
N ARG A 121 -1.60 -12.73 23.51
CA ARG A 121 -2.76 -11.92 23.10
C ARG A 121 -2.42 -10.75 22.17
N PHE A 122 -1.14 -10.36 22.09
CA PHE A 122 -0.68 -9.23 21.27
C PHE A 122 -0.13 -9.67 19.92
N ALA A 123 0.54 -10.82 19.87
CA ALA A 123 1.33 -11.20 18.71
C ALA A 123 1.54 -12.71 18.54
N HIS A 124 1.77 -13.10 17.30
CA HIS A 124 2.30 -14.38 16.87
C HIS A 124 3.70 -14.17 16.26
N ILE A 125 4.70 -14.81 16.86
CA ILE A 125 6.10 -14.76 16.42
C ILE A 125 6.40 -16.08 15.71
N ARG A 126 6.67 -16.00 14.41
CA ARG A 126 7.15 -17.12 13.59
C ARG A 126 8.65 -17.27 13.80
N THR A 127 9.17 -18.49 13.66
CA THR A 127 10.62 -18.69 13.53
C THR A 127 10.94 -18.95 12.07
N GLY A 128 11.95 -18.27 11.53
CA GLY A 128 12.36 -18.45 10.15
C GLY A 128 13.52 -17.54 9.76
N ILE A 129 14.17 -17.86 8.65
CA ILE A 129 15.30 -17.08 8.15
C ILE A 129 14.78 -15.79 7.51
N VAL A 130 15.36 -14.66 7.95
CA VAL A 130 15.31 -13.37 7.25
C VAL A 130 16.74 -13.02 6.85
N PRO A 131 17.06 -12.87 5.55
CA PRO A 131 18.39 -12.43 5.14
C PRO A 131 18.75 -11.10 5.78
N ILE A 132 20.03 -10.88 6.11
CA ILE A 132 20.48 -9.66 6.81
C ILE A 132 20.11 -8.40 6.01
N SER A 133 20.23 -8.45 4.68
CA SER A 133 19.83 -7.37 3.78
C SER A 133 18.36 -7.00 3.88
N ASN A 134 17.49 -7.92 4.29
CA ASN A 134 16.06 -7.68 4.43
C ASN A 134 15.63 -7.33 5.87
N ARG A 135 16.58 -7.14 6.80
CA ARG A 135 16.31 -6.72 8.17
C ARG A 135 16.44 -5.20 8.25
N TRP A 136 15.32 -4.50 8.38
CA TRP A 136 15.30 -3.06 8.58
C TRP A 136 15.17 -2.73 10.07
N ASP A 137 16.23 -2.14 10.60
CA ASP A 137 16.27 -1.61 11.96
C ASP A 137 15.99 -0.10 11.89
N ARG A 138 14.83 0.31 12.41
CA ARG A 138 14.48 1.72 12.62
C ARG A 138 14.85 2.12 14.04
N VAL A 139 14.85 3.43 14.31
CA VAL A 139 15.25 4.00 15.61
C VAL A 139 14.50 3.34 16.78
N ARG A 140 13.19 3.11 16.64
CA ARG A 140 12.35 2.58 17.72
C ARG A 140 11.85 1.15 17.53
N TYR A 141 11.96 0.59 16.32
CA TYR A 141 11.37 -0.72 16.01
C TYR A 141 12.09 -1.42 14.85
N ARG A 142 11.82 -2.70 14.68
CA ARG A 142 12.45 -3.55 13.67
C ARG A 142 11.40 -4.23 12.81
N LEU A 143 11.63 -4.29 11.50
CA LEU A 143 10.73 -4.90 10.53
C LEU A 143 11.48 -5.45 9.33
N THR A 144 10.84 -6.35 8.58
CA THR A 144 11.37 -6.80 7.29
C THR A 144 11.35 -5.65 6.29
N ASP A 145 12.26 -5.60 5.33
CA ASP A 145 12.24 -4.59 4.26
C ASP A 145 11.01 -4.72 3.33
N PRO A 146 10.77 -3.78 2.40
CA PRO A 146 9.62 -3.82 1.51
C PRO A 146 9.61 -5.03 0.58
N GLY A 147 10.77 -5.48 0.09
CA GLY A 147 10.87 -6.64 -0.78
C GLY A 147 10.44 -7.94 -0.07
N PHE A 148 10.98 -8.18 1.13
CA PHE A 148 10.62 -9.33 1.94
C PHE A 148 9.19 -9.25 2.45
N THR A 149 8.73 -8.07 2.85
CA THR A 149 7.34 -7.85 3.27
C THR A 149 6.36 -8.21 2.16
N ALA A 150 6.62 -7.76 0.93
CA ALA A 150 5.80 -8.08 -0.23
C ALA A 150 5.80 -9.58 -0.54
N VAL A 151 6.99 -10.21 -0.54
CA VAL A 151 7.12 -11.65 -0.80
C VAL A 151 6.45 -12.49 0.29
N ASP A 152 6.58 -12.14 1.58
CA ASP A 152 5.95 -12.89 2.68
C ASP A 152 4.42 -12.80 2.60
N ILE A 153 3.84 -11.63 2.27
CA ILE A 153 2.40 -11.52 2.03
C ILE A 153 1.99 -12.30 0.79
N ALA A 154 2.71 -12.16 -0.32
CA ALA A 154 2.39 -12.81 -1.59
C ALA A 154 2.42 -14.35 -1.49
N ARG A 155 3.23 -14.91 -0.60
CA ARG A 155 3.29 -16.36 -0.33
C ARG A 155 2.07 -16.92 0.39
N HIS A 156 1.36 -16.08 1.14
CA HIS A 156 0.30 -16.53 2.05
C HIS A 156 -1.07 -15.92 1.76
N GLY A 157 -1.14 -14.93 0.87
CA GLY A 157 -2.34 -14.21 0.52
C GLY A 157 -3.12 -14.81 -0.65
N THR A 158 -4.09 -14.05 -1.16
CA THR A 158 -4.79 -14.32 -2.42
C THR A 158 -3.97 -13.85 -3.63
N PRO A 159 -4.29 -14.25 -4.88
CA PRO A 159 -3.63 -13.71 -6.08
C PRO A 159 -3.67 -12.18 -6.15
N GLU A 160 -4.77 -11.59 -5.69
CA GLU A 160 -4.97 -10.15 -5.58
C GLU A 160 -3.96 -9.50 -4.62
N GLN A 161 -3.76 -10.11 -3.45
CA GLN A 161 -2.80 -9.62 -2.46
C GLN A 161 -1.38 -9.81 -2.99
N ALA A 162 -1.09 -10.95 -3.61
CA ALA A 162 0.23 -11.22 -4.15
C ALA A 162 0.64 -10.20 -5.23
N LEU A 163 -0.21 -9.98 -6.24
CA LEU A 163 0.09 -9.07 -7.33
C LEU A 163 0.21 -7.62 -6.84
N THR A 164 -0.75 -7.16 -6.03
CA THR A 164 -0.73 -5.79 -5.49
C THR A 164 0.48 -5.50 -4.61
N MET A 165 0.89 -6.44 -3.75
CA MET A 165 2.02 -6.21 -2.85
C MET A 165 3.33 -6.17 -3.62
N ILE A 166 3.50 -7.06 -4.60
CA ILE A 166 4.70 -7.07 -5.45
C ILE A 166 4.79 -5.80 -6.29
N GLU A 167 3.72 -5.40 -6.97
CA GLU A 167 3.69 -4.15 -7.75
C GLU A 167 3.91 -2.91 -6.86
N HIS A 168 3.35 -2.90 -5.65
CA HIS A 168 3.60 -1.81 -4.71
C HIS A 168 5.09 -1.72 -4.32
N ALA A 169 5.73 -2.85 -4.01
CA ALA A 169 7.15 -2.88 -3.68
C ALA A 169 8.01 -2.35 -4.83
N LEU A 170 7.71 -2.78 -6.06
CA LEU A 170 8.40 -2.32 -7.27
C LEU A 170 8.22 -0.81 -7.47
N ARG A 171 6.99 -0.31 -7.38
CA ARG A 171 6.65 1.12 -7.53
C ARG A 171 7.27 2.00 -6.45
N THR A 172 7.52 1.44 -5.26
CA THR A 172 8.15 2.16 -4.14
C THR A 172 9.68 2.04 -4.12
N GLY A 173 10.28 1.36 -5.12
CA GLY A 173 11.71 1.42 -5.41
C GLY A 173 12.48 0.12 -5.19
N VAL A 174 11.82 -0.97 -4.82
CA VAL A 174 12.45 -2.30 -4.77
C VAL A 174 12.80 -2.72 -6.19
N GLN A 175 14.04 -3.20 -6.40
CA GLN A 175 14.46 -3.59 -7.74
C GLN A 175 13.88 -4.97 -8.12
N PRO A 176 13.48 -5.18 -9.38
CA PRO A 176 13.00 -6.47 -9.84
C PRO A 176 13.99 -7.63 -9.61
N ASP A 177 15.29 -7.36 -9.74
CA ASP A 177 16.34 -8.37 -9.48
C ASP A 177 16.46 -8.76 -8.02
N ASP A 178 16.22 -7.84 -7.09
CA ASP A 178 16.19 -8.14 -5.66
C ASP A 178 15.04 -9.09 -5.32
N LEU A 179 13.86 -8.85 -5.91
CA LEU A 179 12.71 -9.75 -5.74
C LEU A 179 12.95 -11.12 -6.39
N ARG A 180 13.57 -11.18 -7.57
CA ARG A 180 13.95 -12.45 -8.22
C ARG A 180 14.94 -13.24 -7.39
N SER A 181 15.97 -12.58 -6.86
CA SER A 181 16.96 -13.19 -5.97
C SER A 181 16.29 -13.72 -4.71
N LEU A 182 15.44 -12.92 -4.08
CA LEU A 182 14.72 -13.31 -2.87
C LEU A 182 13.77 -14.50 -3.10
N THR A 183 13.00 -14.50 -4.18
CA THR A 183 12.11 -15.64 -4.48
C THR A 183 12.89 -16.91 -4.80
N GLY A 184 14.05 -16.79 -5.47
CA GLY A 184 14.97 -17.91 -5.70
C GLY A 184 15.59 -18.47 -4.41
N GLN A 185 15.96 -17.62 -3.46
CA GLN A 185 16.46 -18.04 -2.14
C GLN A 185 15.37 -18.79 -1.35
N LEU A 186 14.11 -18.37 -1.48
CA LEU A 186 12.96 -18.97 -0.82
C LEU A 186 12.29 -20.10 -1.63
N ARG A 187 12.94 -20.65 -2.67
CA ARG A 187 12.31 -21.62 -3.61
C ARG A 187 11.67 -22.85 -2.96
N THR A 188 12.13 -23.25 -1.77
CA THR A 188 11.59 -24.41 -1.03
C THR A 188 10.53 -24.02 0.00
N TYR A 189 10.27 -22.71 0.20
CA TYR A 189 9.31 -22.24 1.18
C TYR A 189 7.88 -22.41 0.68
N PRO A 190 6.93 -22.78 1.55
CA PRO A 190 5.51 -22.84 1.19
C PRO A 190 5.02 -21.51 0.60
N GLY A 191 4.22 -21.62 -0.47
CA GLY A 191 3.58 -20.48 -1.12
C GLY A 191 4.46 -19.70 -2.10
N ILE A 192 5.75 -20.03 -2.25
CA ILE A 192 6.67 -19.23 -3.07
C ILE A 192 6.30 -19.18 -4.56
N ARG A 193 5.62 -20.22 -5.07
CA ARG A 193 5.11 -20.23 -6.45
C ARG A 193 4.15 -19.08 -6.73
N GLN A 194 3.32 -18.69 -5.76
CA GLN A 194 2.38 -17.57 -5.93
C GLN A 194 3.11 -16.23 -5.95
N ALA A 195 4.10 -16.04 -5.08
CA ALA A 195 4.94 -14.83 -5.11
C ALA A 195 5.75 -14.72 -6.42
N SER A 196 6.26 -15.85 -6.92
CA SER A 196 6.98 -15.91 -8.20
C SER A 196 6.05 -15.58 -9.37
N TRP A 197 4.84 -16.16 -9.38
CA TRP A 197 3.80 -15.83 -10.36
C TRP A 197 3.43 -14.34 -10.33
N ALA A 198 3.25 -13.76 -9.14
CA ALA A 198 2.94 -12.34 -9.01
C ALA A 198 4.06 -11.43 -9.53
N LEU A 199 5.33 -11.81 -9.31
CA LEU A 199 6.48 -11.09 -9.86
C LEU A 199 6.54 -11.18 -11.38
N GLU A 200 6.31 -12.37 -11.94
CA GLU A 200 6.28 -12.61 -13.39
C GLU A 200 5.19 -11.79 -14.10
N HIS A 201 4.02 -11.64 -13.46
CA HIS A 201 2.86 -10.95 -14.04
C HIS A 201 2.71 -9.48 -13.59
N SER A 202 3.66 -8.98 -12.80
CA SER A 202 3.66 -7.57 -12.35
C SER A 202 3.92 -6.60 -13.50
N ASP A 203 3.31 -5.42 -13.43
CA ASP A 203 3.58 -4.31 -14.34
C ASP A 203 3.94 -3.05 -13.54
N LEU A 204 5.14 -2.54 -13.82
CA LEU A 204 5.72 -1.33 -13.21
C LEU A 204 4.93 -0.06 -13.52
N ARG A 205 4.07 -0.09 -14.53
CA ARG A 205 3.27 1.05 -14.97
C ARG A 205 1.97 1.19 -14.20
N THR A 206 1.51 0.19 -13.46
CA THR A 206 0.32 0.33 -12.62
C THR A 206 0.59 1.31 -11.48
N GLU A 207 -0.31 2.26 -11.28
CA GLU A 207 -0.13 3.34 -10.29
C GLU A 207 -0.98 3.11 -9.03
N SER A 208 -1.98 2.24 -9.11
CA SER A 208 -2.91 1.98 -8.01
C SER A 208 -3.30 0.51 -7.90
N THR A 209 -3.73 0.09 -6.70
CA THR A 209 -4.30 -1.24 -6.48
C THR A 209 -5.52 -1.49 -7.36
N LEU A 210 -6.31 -0.46 -7.64
CA LEU A 210 -7.48 -0.62 -8.50
C LEU A 210 -7.07 -1.02 -9.93
N GLU A 211 -6.03 -0.39 -10.47
CA GLU A 211 -5.46 -0.75 -11.76
C GLU A 211 -4.88 -2.17 -11.77
N THR A 212 -4.13 -2.55 -10.73
CA THR A 212 -3.61 -3.91 -10.54
C THR A 212 -4.73 -4.94 -10.63
N LEU A 213 -5.85 -4.69 -9.96
CA LEU A 213 -7.00 -5.60 -9.96
C LEU A 213 -7.71 -5.64 -11.32
N GLY A 214 -7.68 -4.55 -12.08
CA GLY A 214 -8.10 -4.53 -13.47
C GLY A 214 -7.29 -5.48 -14.35
N ARG A 215 -5.96 -5.42 -14.27
CA ARG A 215 -5.07 -6.38 -14.97
C ARG A 215 -5.30 -7.81 -14.51
N LEU A 216 -5.46 -8.01 -13.20
CA LEU A 216 -5.72 -9.32 -12.62
C LEU A 216 -6.98 -9.97 -13.20
N ALA A 217 -8.02 -9.20 -13.52
CA ALA A 217 -9.22 -9.74 -14.15
C ALA A 217 -8.93 -10.43 -15.50
N PHE A 218 -7.99 -9.89 -16.29
CA PHE A 218 -7.57 -10.48 -17.57
C PHE A 218 -6.74 -11.74 -17.35
N LEU A 219 -5.80 -11.70 -16.41
CA LEU A 219 -5.01 -12.87 -16.02
C LEU A 219 -5.89 -14.04 -15.55
N GLU A 220 -6.88 -13.76 -14.70
CA GLU A 220 -7.85 -14.77 -14.22
C GLU A 220 -8.73 -15.32 -15.36
N ALA A 221 -8.99 -14.52 -16.39
CA ALA A 221 -9.74 -14.93 -17.58
C ALA A 221 -8.87 -15.64 -18.64
N GLY A 222 -7.56 -15.80 -18.41
CA GLY A 222 -6.63 -16.37 -19.38
C GLY A 222 -6.43 -15.49 -20.61
N ARG A 223 -6.59 -14.17 -20.46
CA ARG A 223 -6.42 -13.17 -21.52
C ARG A 223 -5.15 -12.35 -21.29
N GLU A 224 -4.61 -11.80 -22.37
CA GLU A 224 -3.52 -10.83 -22.26
C GLU A 224 -3.98 -9.61 -21.44
N PRO A 225 -3.21 -9.17 -20.43
CA PRO A 225 -3.55 -7.97 -19.68
C PRO A 225 -3.51 -6.73 -20.57
N PRO A 226 -4.37 -5.72 -20.30
CA PRO A 226 -4.28 -4.46 -21.01
C PRO A 226 -2.96 -3.74 -20.71
N VAL A 227 -2.54 -2.89 -21.65
CA VAL A 227 -1.36 -2.04 -21.52
C VAL A 227 -1.70 -0.87 -20.60
N SER A 228 -0.98 -0.74 -19.49
CA SER A 228 -1.29 0.26 -18.47
C SER A 228 -0.63 1.62 -18.69
N ASN A 229 -1.34 2.67 -18.28
CA ASN A 229 -0.82 4.03 -18.12
C ASN A 229 -0.16 4.65 -19.37
N VAL A 230 -0.73 4.34 -20.54
CA VAL A 230 -0.32 4.90 -21.85
C VAL A 230 -0.84 6.33 -22.04
N TRP A 231 -0.17 7.08 -22.89
CA TRP A 231 -0.55 8.42 -23.29
C TRP A 231 -1.18 8.45 -24.67
N ILE A 232 -2.15 9.34 -24.84
CA ILE A 232 -2.66 9.78 -26.13
C ILE A 232 -2.60 11.30 -26.21
N ASP A 233 -2.44 11.83 -27.42
CA ASP A 233 -2.40 13.26 -27.66
C ASP A 233 -3.55 13.66 -28.60
N THR A 234 -4.62 14.21 -28.04
CA THR A 234 -5.81 14.62 -28.81
C THR A 234 -5.83 16.14 -29.02
N PRO A 235 -6.64 16.66 -29.96
CA PRO A 235 -6.85 18.10 -30.13
C PRO A 235 -7.32 18.81 -28.84
N GLU A 236 -8.12 18.12 -28.01
CA GLU A 236 -8.63 18.64 -26.74
C GLU A 236 -7.63 18.53 -25.58
N GLY A 237 -6.60 17.70 -25.71
CA GLY A 237 -5.58 17.56 -24.68
C GLY A 237 -4.81 16.24 -24.72
N ALA A 238 -3.75 16.19 -23.91
CA ALA A 238 -3.01 14.97 -23.65
C ALA A 238 -3.66 14.22 -22.48
N PHE A 239 -3.96 12.94 -22.67
CA PHE A 239 -4.61 12.11 -21.66
C PHE A 239 -3.79 10.86 -21.40
N ARG A 240 -3.62 10.54 -20.12
CA ARG A 240 -3.04 9.27 -19.67
C ARG A 240 -4.15 8.28 -19.36
N LEU A 241 -4.20 7.17 -20.06
CA LEU A 241 -5.24 6.13 -19.97
C LEU A 241 -4.78 5.05 -19.00
N ASP A 242 -5.63 4.69 -18.04
CA ASP A 242 -5.26 3.71 -17.01
C ASP A 242 -4.91 2.35 -17.62
N HIS A 243 -5.72 1.88 -18.57
CA HIS A 243 -5.53 0.64 -19.33
C HIS A 243 -6.04 0.79 -20.76
N LEU A 244 -5.30 0.26 -21.73
CA LEU A 244 -5.66 0.16 -23.13
C LEU A 244 -5.56 -1.30 -23.60
N LEU A 245 -6.56 -1.76 -24.35
CA LEU A 245 -6.53 -2.97 -25.18
C LEU A 245 -6.26 -2.54 -26.62
N PRO A 246 -5.00 -2.59 -27.10
CA PRO A 246 -4.63 -2.02 -28.39
C PRO A 246 -5.36 -2.68 -29.56
N GLU A 247 -5.65 -3.97 -29.48
CA GLU A 247 -6.32 -4.76 -30.53
C GLU A 247 -7.78 -4.39 -30.77
N SER A 248 -8.40 -3.64 -29.85
CA SER A 248 -9.80 -3.22 -29.96
C SER A 248 -10.01 -1.72 -29.83
N GLY A 249 -8.96 -0.95 -29.51
CA GLY A 249 -9.09 0.46 -29.15
C GLY A 249 -9.95 0.68 -27.89
N THR A 250 -10.00 -0.31 -26.98
CA THR A 250 -10.80 -0.23 -25.75
C THR A 250 -9.96 0.28 -24.59
N VAL A 251 -10.45 1.34 -23.95
CA VAL A 251 -9.88 1.93 -22.74
C VAL A 251 -10.69 1.50 -21.54
N LEU A 252 -10.00 1.04 -20.48
CA LEU A 252 -10.61 0.74 -19.19
C LEU A 252 -10.06 1.69 -18.14
N GLU A 253 -10.91 2.55 -17.59
CA GLU A 253 -10.49 3.47 -16.54
C GLU A 253 -10.90 2.99 -15.14
N ALA A 254 -9.90 2.98 -14.26
CA ALA A 254 -9.96 2.61 -12.86
C ALA A 254 -10.50 3.80 -12.05
N ASP A 255 -11.82 3.91 -11.95
CA ASP A 255 -12.46 5.01 -11.24
C ASP A 255 -12.52 4.74 -9.74
N GLY A 256 -11.55 5.29 -9.02
CA GLY A 256 -11.65 5.45 -7.58
C GLY A 256 -12.66 6.55 -7.26
N GLY A 257 -13.94 6.20 -7.08
CA GLY A 257 -15.04 7.15 -6.79
C GLY A 257 -14.83 8.10 -5.60
N LEU A 258 -13.75 7.94 -4.85
CA LEU A 258 -13.23 8.91 -3.90
C LEU A 258 -12.93 10.28 -4.56
N LYS A 259 -12.39 10.32 -5.80
CA LYS A 259 -11.99 11.57 -6.47
C LYS A 259 -13.16 12.57 -6.62
N LEU A 260 -14.38 12.08 -6.85
CA LEU A 260 -15.57 12.93 -6.93
C LEU A 260 -16.07 13.34 -5.55
N ARG A 261 -16.09 12.39 -4.59
CA ARG A 261 -16.60 12.63 -3.22
C ARG A 261 -15.77 13.61 -2.41
N THR A 262 -14.47 13.71 -2.69
CA THR A 262 -13.55 14.61 -2.00
C THR A 262 -13.28 15.89 -2.77
N SER A 263 -13.94 16.10 -3.91
CA SER A 263 -13.77 17.32 -4.69
C SER A 263 -14.50 18.48 -4.03
N GLU A 264 -13.81 19.62 -3.90
CA GLU A 264 -14.41 20.89 -3.45
C GLU A 264 -15.54 21.36 -4.37
N ASP A 265 -15.46 21.01 -5.68
CA ASP A 265 -16.52 21.23 -6.66
C ASP A 265 -16.82 19.93 -7.45
N PRO A 266 -17.75 19.11 -6.95
CA PRO A 266 -18.16 17.87 -7.62
C PRO A 266 -18.75 18.10 -9.01
N HIS A 267 -19.42 19.23 -9.26
CA HIS A 267 -20.01 19.52 -10.57
C HIS A 267 -18.94 19.81 -11.61
N ALA A 268 -17.92 20.58 -11.27
CA ALA A 268 -16.78 20.80 -12.16
C ALA A 268 -15.98 19.50 -12.40
N ALA A 269 -15.81 18.68 -11.37
CA ALA A 269 -15.16 17.37 -11.52
C ALA A 269 -15.92 16.46 -12.51
N MET A 270 -17.24 16.40 -12.38
CA MET A 270 -18.10 15.66 -13.31
C MET A 270 -17.99 16.20 -14.75
N ARG A 271 -18.05 17.53 -14.92
CA ARG A 271 -17.89 18.15 -16.25
C ARG A 271 -16.55 17.79 -16.89
N ARG A 272 -15.45 17.83 -16.13
CA ARG A 272 -14.11 17.44 -16.62
C ARG A 272 -14.07 15.98 -17.03
N GLN A 273 -14.71 15.09 -16.28
CA GLN A 273 -14.79 13.67 -16.61
C GLN A 273 -15.55 13.43 -17.92
N VAL A 274 -16.69 14.10 -18.11
CA VAL A 274 -17.47 14.03 -19.36
C VAL A 274 -16.66 14.54 -20.55
N LEU A 275 -16.04 15.72 -20.43
CA LEU A 275 -15.24 16.30 -21.52
C LEU A 275 -14.04 15.42 -21.88
N ARG A 276 -13.35 14.87 -20.87
CA ARG A 276 -12.26 13.91 -21.07
C ARG A 276 -12.74 12.67 -21.83
N GLU A 277 -13.85 12.08 -21.41
CA GLU A 277 -14.38 10.89 -22.07
C GLU A 277 -14.81 11.18 -23.51
N SER A 278 -15.46 12.32 -23.75
CA SER A 278 -15.80 12.76 -25.11
C SER A 278 -14.56 12.92 -25.99
N ALA A 279 -13.48 13.52 -25.47
CA ALA A 279 -12.24 13.68 -26.23
C ALA A 279 -11.62 12.33 -26.60
N ILE A 280 -11.50 11.40 -25.64
CA ILE A 280 -10.97 10.04 -25.89
C ILE A 280 -11.81 9.30 -26.95
N ARG A 281 -13.15 9.43 -26.87
CA ARG A 281 -14.07 8.81 -27.82
C ARG A 281 -14.01 9.44 -29.22
N ASN A 282 -13.92 10.76 -29.30
CA ASN A 282 -13.78 11.48 -30.56
C ASN A 282 -12.45 11.14 -31.26
N HIS A 283 -11.43 10.82 -30.45
CA HIS A 283 -10.13 10.33 -30.92
C HIS A 283 -10.15 8.86 -31.37
N GLY A 284 -11.31 8.21 -31.36
CA GLY A 284 -11.53 6.88 -31.95
C GLY A 284 -11.53 5.72 -30.95
N PHE A 285 -11.21 5.96 -29.68
CA PHE A 285 -11.24 4.92 -28.65
C PHE A 285 -12.66 4.68 -28.11
N ASP A 286 -12.90 3.51 -27.51
CA ASP A 286 -14.05 3.31 -26.62
C ASP A 286 -13.57 3.33 -25.17
N VAL A 287 -14.41 3.79 -24.26
CA VAL A 287 -14.08 3.92 -22.83
C VAL A 287 -15.10 3.15 -22.02
N GLU A 288 -14.62 2.40 -21.05
CA GLU A 288 -15.40 1.79 -19.99
C GLU A 288 -14.76 2.11 -18.64
N ARG A 289 -15.58 2.16 -17.60
CA ARG A 289 -15.13 2.45 -16.23
C ARG A 289 -15.48 1.30 -15.30
N TYR A 290 -14.59 1.02 -14.37
CA TYR A 290 -14.85 0.11 -13.28
C TYR A 290 -14.35 0.72 -11.97
N ASP A 291 -15.04 0.37 -10.88
CA ASP A 291 -14.75 0.90 -9.55
C ASP A 291 -14.23 -0.20 -8.61
N TRP A 292 -13.97 0.19 -7.36
CA TRP A 292 -13.49 -0.74 -6.34
C TRP A 292 -14.45 -1.93 -6.08
N PRO A 293 -15.77 -1.74 -5.88
CA PRO A 293 -16.72 -2.85 -5.82
C PRO A 293 -16.58 -3.86 -6.97
N ILE A 294 -16.47 -3.41 -8.22
CA ILE A 294 -16.27 -4.30 -9.36
C ILE A 294 -14.92 -5.03 -9.25
N ALA A 295 -13.83 -4.31 -9.07
CA ALA A 295 -12.48 -4.88 -9.07
C ALA A 295 -12.20 -5.82 -7.88
N ALA A 296 -12.80 -5.55 -6.71
CA ALA A 296 -12.58 -6.34 -5.51
C ALA A 296 -13.56 -7.50 -5.34
N LYS A 297 -14.76 -7.45 -5.95
CA LYS A 297 -15.83 -8.44 -5.71
C LYS A 297 -16.40 -9.11 -6.96
N ASN A 298 -16.23 -8.51 -8.14
CA ASN A 298 -16.80 -9.03 -9.39
C ASN A 298 -15.90 -8.75 -10.59
N ARG A 299 -14.64 -9.22 -10.55
CA ARG A 299 -13.64 -8.97 -11.60
C ARG A 299 -14.08 -9.43 -12.99
N ARG A 300 -14.90 -10.48 -13.10
CA ARG A 300 -15.50 -10.92 -14.37
C ARG A 300 -16.24 -9.80 -15.09
N ARG A 301 -16.85 -8.87 -14.36
CA ARG A 301 -17.54 -7.71 -14.94
C ARG A 301 -16.59 -6.81 -15.74
N ILE A 302 -15.32 -6.73 -15.39
CA ILE A 302 -14.31 -5.95 -16.14
C ILE A 302 -14.14 -6.55 -17.55
N ILE A 303 -14.12 -7.88 -17.67
CA ILE A 303 -14.06 -8.57 -18.96
C ILE A 303 -15.32 -8.32 -19.78
N GLU A 304 -16.50 -8.35 -19.16
CA GLU A 304 -17.76 -8.04 -19.85
C GLU A 304 -17.83 -6.60 -20.37
N LEU A 305 -17.27 -5.65 -19.61
CA LEU A 305 -17.14 -4.25 -20.02
C LEU A 305 -16.19 -4.13 -21.22
N ALA A 306 -15.02 -4.79 -21.15
CA ALA A 306 -14.08 -4.83 -22.26
C ALA A 306 -14.70 -5.42 -23.53
N ASP A 307 -15.38 -6.57 -23.42
CA ASP A 307 -16.06 -7.22 -24.54
C ASP A 307 -17.20 -6.34 -25.11
N ARG A 308 -17.88 -5.57 -24.25
CA ARG A 308 -18.92 -4.63 -24.68
C ARG A 308 -18.33 -3.48 -25.49
N ALA A 309 -17.21 -2.91 -25.05
CA ALA A 309 -16.52 -1.86 -25.78
C ALA A 309 -15.94 -2.36 -27.10
N ALA A 310 -15.27 -3.51 -27.09
CA ALA A 310 -14.75 -4.14 -28.30
C ALA A 310 -15.84 -4.38 -29.37
N ARG A 311 -17.05 -4.83 -28.95
CA ARG A 311 -18.20 -4.96 -29.88
C ARG A 311 -18.64 -3.62 -30.48
N ARG A 312 -18.58 -2.52 -29.73
CA ARG A 312 -18.92 -1.17 -30.23
C ARG A 312 -17.85 -0.62 -31.17
N GLN A 313 -16.62 -1.11 -31.07
CA GLN A 313 -15.49 -0.77 -31.94
C GLN A 313 -15.35 -1.68 -33.16
N HIS A 314 -16.10 -2.78 -33.23
CA HIS A 314 -16.01 -3.73 -34.33
C HIS A 314 -16.23 -3.06 -35.70
N GLY A 315 -15.25 -3.20 -36.60
CA GLY A 315 -15.27 -2.63 -37.95
C GLY A 315 -14.87 -1.15 -38.03
N ARG A 316 -14.53 -0.51 -36.91
CA ARG A 316 -13.99 0.87 -36.90
C ARG A 316 -12.45 0.82 -36.97
N PRO A 317 -11.80 1.83 -37.56
CA PRO A 317 -10.34 1.96 -37.50
C PRO A 317 -9.86 2.02 -36.04
N ILE A 318 -8.86 1.22 -35.69
CA ILE A 318 -8.27 1.17 -34.36
C ILE A 318 -7.23 2.29 -34.25
N PRO A 319 -7.33 3.19 -33.25
CA PRO A 319 -6.29 4.20 -33.02
C PRO A 319 -4.97 3.55 -32.57
N THR A 320 -3.85 4.03 -33.12
CA THR A 320 -2.51 3.48 -32.87
C THR A 320 -1.50 4.52 -32.38
N ASP A 321 -1.93 5.77 -32.25
CA ASP A 321 -1.12 6.93 -31.86
C ASP A 321 -1.01 7.09 -30.33
N TRP A 322 -0.95 5.96 -29.61
CA TRP A 322 -0.68 5.90 -28.19
C TRP A 322 0.80 5.61 -27.92
N THR A 323 1.31 6.07 -26.77
CA THR A 323 2.72 5.94 -26.40
C THR A 323 2.88 5.61 -24.92
N PHE A 324 4.02 5.05 -24.52
CA PHE A 324 4.35 4.93 -23.09
C PHE A 324 4.85 6.24 -22.50
N ASP A 325 5.49 7.06 -23.33
CA ASP A 325 6.09 8.31 -22.90
C ASP A 325 5.09 9.47 -22.99
N PRO A 326 5.11 10.41 -22.03
CA PRO A 326 4.27 11.59 -22.12
C PRO A 326 4.60 12.41 -23.38
N PRO A 327 3.59 13.05 -24.00
CA PRO A 327 3.81 13.96 -25.14
C PRO A 327 4.85 15.03 -24.80
N ASP A 328 5.60 15.48 -25.80
CA ASP A 328 6.73 16.43 -25.62
C ASP A 328 6.32 17.68 -24.87
N ARG A 329 5.10 18.19 -25.14
CA ARG A 329 4.53 19.36 -24.46
C ARG A 329 4.37 19.21 -22.94
N LEU A 330 4.30 17.98 -22.43
CA LEU A 330 4.20 17.69 -21.00
C LEU A 330 5.54 17.37 -20.32
N LYS A 331 6.62 17.09 -21.09
CA LYS A 331 7.93 16.72 -20.52
C LYS A 331 8.48 17.77 -19.52
N PRO A 332 8.40 19.09 -19.77
CA PRO A 332 8.86 20.10 -18.81
C PRO A 332 8.11 20.07 -17.47
N TRP A 333 6.80 19.80 -17.51
CA TRP A 333 5.98 19.67 -16.31
C TRP A 333 6.38 18.45 -15.49
N PHE A 334 6.58 17.29 -16.13
CA PHE A 334 7.06 16.08 -15.45
C PHE A 334 8.44 16.24 -14.82
N ALA A 335 9.39 16.89 -15.52
CA ALA A 335 10.71 17.16 -14.95
C ALA A 335 10.64 18.03 -13.69
N THR A 336 9.71 18.99 -13.66
CA THR A 336 9.45 19.83 -12.48
C THR A 336 8.87 19.00 -11.33
N GLN A 337 7.86 18.15 -11.60
CA GLN A 337 7.26 17.28 -10.59
C GLN A 337 8.25 16.25 -10.02
N GLN A 338 9.12 15.68 -10.85
CA GLN A 338 10.16 14.77 -10.41
C GLN A 338 11.15 15.44 -9.46
N ARG A 339 11.56 16.69 -9.74
CA ARG A 339 12.42 17.47 -8.84
C ARG A 339 11.75 17.72 -7.49
N LEU A 340 10.47 18.11 -7.49
CA LEU A 340 9.71 18.32 -6.25
C LEU A 340 9.59 17.03 -5.42
N ARG A 341 9.23 15.90 -6.07
CA ARG A 341 9.16 14.60 -5.39
C ARG A 341 10.52 14.11 -4.87
N ALA A 342 11.61 14.39 -5.60
CA ALA A 342 12.96 14.07 -5.13
C ALA A 342 13.33 14.90 -3.90
N GLN A 343 12.96 16.18 -3.86
CA GLN A 343 13.14 17.05 -2.69
C GLN A 343 12.32 16.57 -1.49
N GLU A 344 11.05 16.19 -1.70
CA GLU A 344 10.18 15.62 -0.65
C GLU A 344 10.70 14.28 -0.11
N ARG A 345 11.20 13.40 -0.99
CA ARG A 345 11.82 12.12 -0.60
C ARG A 345 13.11 12.32 0.18
N ALA A 346 13.95 13.27 -0.23
CA ALA A 346 15.18 13.62 0.49
C ALA A 346 14.85 14.17 1.89
N ALA A 347 13.84 15.04 2.01
CA ALA A 347 13.36 15.55 3.29
C ALA A 347 12.79 14.43 4.19
N SER A 348 12.00 13.51 3.61
CA SER A 348 11.41 12.37 4.34
C SER A 348 12.46 11.33 4.78
N GLN A 349 13.53 11.12 4.00
CA GLN A 349 14.64 10.26 4.39
C GLN A 349 15.49 10.89 5.48
N HIS A 350 15.70 12.21 5.45
CA HIS A 350 16.40 12.93 6.51
C HIS A 350 15.65 12.76 7.84
N ASP A 351 14.34 13.01 7.86
CA ASP A 351 13.48 12.86 9.04
C ASP A 351 13.41 11.41 9.57
N GLN A 352 13.56 10.40 8.70
CA GLN A 352 13.67 8.98 9.09
C GLN A 352 15.04 8.57 9.65
N THR A 353 16.08 9.39 9.45
CA THR A 353 17.44 9.13 9.95
C THR A 353 17.83 9.96 11.17
N THR A 354 17.18 11.11 11.39
CA THR A 354 17.47 12.02 12.51
C THR A 354 16.38 12.11 13.59
N GLY A 355 15.27 11.36 13.49
CA GLY A 355 14.13 11.40 14.41
C GLY A 355 14.03 10.26 15.44
#